data_AF-A0A829GQG6-F1
#
_entry.id   AF-A0A829GQG6-F1
#
_cell.length_a   1.000
_cell.length_b   1.000
_cell.length_c   1.000
_cell.angle_alpha   90.00
_cell.angle_beta   90.00
_cell.angle_gamma   90.00
#
_symmetry.space_group_name_H-M   'P 1'
#
loop_
_entity.id
_entity.type
_entity.pdbx_description
1 polymer ?
#
loop_
_entity_poly.entity_id
_entity_poly.type
_entity_poly.pdbx_seq_one_letter_code
_entity_poly.pdbx_strand_id
1 'polypeptide(L)' 'MNAYKPLIISYYQQGIYSKDDLALFVSVGWISQTEVDELVKQVASKS' A
#
# COMPACT_ATOMS: atom_id res chain seq x y z
N MET A 1 -14.41 0.11 -7.31
CA MET A 1 -13.62 0.41 -6.09
C MET A 1 -13.32 -0.91 -5.40
N ASN A 2 -12.05 -1.27 -5.19
CA ASN A 2 -11.70 -2.48 -4.46
C ASN A 2 -11.90 -2.24 -2.95
N ALA A 3 -12.69 -3.09 -2.29
CA ALA A 3 -13.02 -2.96 -0.87
C ALA A 3 -11.80 -3.11 0.06
N TYR A 4 -10.70 -3.73 -0.41
CA TYR A 4 -9.51 -4.00 0.39
C TYR A 4 -8.49 -2.87 0.38
N LYS A 5 -8.55 -1.95 -0.60
CA LYS A 5 -7.59 -0.83 -0.71
C LYS A 5 -7.46 -0.01 0.58
N PRO A 6 -8.54 0.40 1.27
CA PRO A 6 -8.42 1.16 2.52
C PRO A 6 -7.68 0.39 3.63
N LEU A 7 -7.87 -0.93 3.70
CA LEU A 7 -7.20 -1.79 4.68
C LEU A 7 -5.72 -1.94 4.37
N ILE A 8 -5.36 -2.16 3.11
CA ILE A 8 -3.96 -2.24 2.64
C ILE A 8 -3.19 -0.97 3.04
N ILE A 9 -3.77 0.21 2.76
CA ILE A 9 -3.16 1.49 3.09
C ILE A 9 -2.96 1.62 4.61
N SER A 10 -4.02 1.34 5.38
CA SER A 10 -4.00 1.47 6.84
C SER A 10 -2.95 0.56 7.49
N TYR A 11 -2.85 -0.70 7.05
CA TYR A 11 -1.91 -1.67 7.59
C TYR A 11 -0.46 -1.40 7.19
N TYR A 12 -0.22 -0.90 5.97
CA TYR A 12 1.12 -0.47 5.58
C TYR A 12 1.58 0.74 6.40
N GLN A 13 0.70 1.73 6.63
CA GLN A 13 1.02 2.90 7.47
C GLN A 13 1.30 2.53 8.94
N GLN A 14 0.74 1.42 9.42
CA GLN A 14 0.99 0.88 10.76
C GLN A 14 2.24 -0.03 10.81
N GLY A 15 2.92 -0.26 9.68
CA GLY A 15 4.07 -1.16 9.59
C GLY A 15 3.71 -2.65 9.69
N ILE A 16 2.42 -3.01 9.56
CA ILE A 16 1.96 -4.40 9.54
C ILE A 16 2.32 -5.04 8.20
N TYR A 17 2.16 -4.29 7.10
CA TYR A 17 2.61 -4.71 5.77
C TYR A 17 3.94 -4.07 5.41
N SER A 18 4.77 -4.85 4.73
CA SER A 18 6.02 -4.46 4.10
C SER A 18 5.81 -3.96 2.67
N LYS A 19 6.88 -3.46 2.04
CA LYS A 19 6.83 -3.11 0.60
C LYS A 19 6.60 -4.33 -0.29
N ASP A 20 7.10 -5.50 0.11
CA ASP A 20 6.94 -6.74 -0.66
C ASP A 20 5.48 -7.21 -0.66
N ASP A 21 4.77 -7.01 0.45
CA ASP A 21 3.32 -7.28 0.52
C ASP A 21 2.53 -6.39 -0.46
N LEU A 22 2.93 -5.12 -0.61
CA LEU A 22 2.30 -4.22 -1.58
C LEU A 22 2.46 -4.71 -3.03
N ALA A 23 3.62 -5.28 -3.38
CA ALA A 23 3.83 -5.84 -4.72
C ALA A 23 2.87 -7.01 -5.02
N LEU A 24 2.58 -7.85 -4.00
CA LEU A 24 1.56 -8.89 -4.12
C LEU A 24 0.18 -8.29 -4.39
N PHE A 25 -0.22 -7.25 -3.65
CA PHE A 25 -1.53 -6.60 -3.83
C PHE A 25 -1.68 -5.91 -5.19
N VAL A 26 -0.57 -5.40 -5.75
CA VAL A 26 -0.53 -4.90 -7.13
C VAL A 26 -0.78 -6.03 -8.13
N SER A 27 -0.12 -7.18 -7.94
CA SER A 27 -0.25 -8.32 -8.86
C SER A 27 -1.69 -8.86 -8.98
N VAL A 28 -2.47 -8.80 -7.90
CA VAL A 28 -3.88 -9.23 -7.85
C VAL A 28 -4.86 -8.10 -8.15
N GLY A 29 -4.36 -6.90 -8.48
CA GLY A 29 -5.17 -5.74 -8.86
C GLY A 29 -5.96 -5.13 -7.70
N TRP A 30 -5.51 -5.30 -6.46
CA TRP A 30 -6.19 -4.72 -5.29
C TRP A 30 -5.84 -3.26 -5.04
N ILE A 31 -4.65 -2.87 -5.48
CA ILE A 31 -4.13 -1.51 -5.49
C ILE A 31 -3.26 -1.37 -6.75
N SER A 32 -3.20 -0.19 -7.34
CA SER A 32 -2.33 0.07 -8.48
C SER A 32 -0.90 0.42 -8.04
N GLN A 33 0.07 0.23 -8.94
CA GLN A 33 1.47 0.61 -8.67
C GLN A 33 1.61 2.11 -8.33
N THR A 34 0.89 2.99 -9.04
CA THR A 34 0.91 4.44 -8.78
C THR A 34 0.46 4.76 -7.36
N GLU A 35 -0.59 4.11 -6.87
CA GLU A 35 -1.09 4.30 -5.50
C GLU A 35 -0.10 3.79 -4.46
N VAL A 36 0.61 2.69 -4.75
CA VAL A 36 1.70 2.19 -3.89
C VAL A 36 2.86 3.19 -3.84
N ASP A 37 3.27 3.74 -4.97
CA ASP A 37 4.37 4.70 -5.03
C ASP A 37 4.06 5.98 -4.23
N GLU A 38 2.81 6.47 -4.31
CA GLU A 38 2.33 7.59 -3.49
C GLU A 38 2.32 7.23 -2.00
N LEU A 39 1.81 6.06 -1.65
CA LEU A 39 1.75 5.58 -0.26
C LEU A 39 3.14 5.48 0.37
N VAL A 40 4.10 4.89 -0.35
CA VAL A 40 5.49 4.75 0.12
C VAL A 40 6.14 6.11 0.35
N LYS A 41 5.95 7.06 -0.57
CA LYS A 41 6.45 8.45 -0.40
C LYS A 41 5.83 9.10 0.84
N GLN A 42 4.52 8.98 1.02
CA GLN A 42 3.82 9.57 2.17
C GLN A 42 4.33 9.02 3.52
N VAL A 43 4.60 7.71 3.61
CA VAL A 43 5.13 7.10 4.83
C VAL A 43 6.59 7.54 5.08
N ALA A 44 7.41 7.58 4.04
CA ALA A 44 8.81 8.01 4.15
C ALA A 44 8.94 9.49 4.57
N SER A 45 8.02 10.36 4.16
CA SER A 45 8.00 11.78 4.55
C SER A 45 7.50 12.04 5.98
N LYS A 46 6.99 11.01 6.69
CA LYS A 46 6.54 11.12 8.08
C LYS A 46 7.60 10.67 9.11
N SER A 47 8.70 10.10 8.64
CA SER A 47 9.87 9.69 9.45
C SER A 47 10.95 10.75 9.38
#